data_AF-A0A354MEA7-F1
#
_entry.id   AF-A0A354MEA7-F1
#
_cell.length_a   1.000
_cell.length_b   1.000
_cell.length_c   1.000
_cell.angle_alpha   90.00
_cell.angle_beta   90.00
_cell.angle_gamma   90.00
#
_symmetry.space_group_name_H-M   'P 1'
#
loop_
_entity.id
_entity.type
_entity.pdbx_description
1 polymer ?
#
loop_
_entity_poly.entity_id
_entity_poly.type
_entity_poly.pdbx_seq_one_letter_code
_entity_poly.pdbx_strand_id
1 'polypeptide(L)'
;MENMRNIVMLKDLPSNLVEEAIVVLKQNQKIKKPEYIENKGKTDIESEKHKFDNYITKEAEMLIAEYISRMERNNKKEKLEAIKSKYELSKKINICLSIILFISLILNLI
;
A
#
# COMPACT_ATOMS: atom_id res chain seq x y z
N MET A 1 -14.57 33.25 -7.28
CA MET A 1 -14.35 31.88 -7.76
C MET A 1 -13.60 31.16 -6.66
N GLU A 2 -14.31 30.34 -5.88
CA GLU A 2 -13.77 29.65 -4.71
C GLU A 2 -12.91 28.46 -5.14
N ASN A 3 -11.68 28.43 -4.66
CA ASN A 3 -10.76 27.31 -4.85
C ASN A 3 -11.21 26.13 -3.97
N MET A 4 -11.99 25.21 -4.53
CA MET A 4 -12.35 23.96 -3.86
C MET A 4 -11.10 23.10 -3.65
N ARG A 5 -10.63 23.00 -2.40
CA ARG A 5 -9.55 22.08 -2.01
C ARG A 5 -10.14 20.69 -1.86
N ASN A 6 -9.65 19.72 -2.63
CA ASN A 6 -10.05 18.32 -2.47
C ASN A 6 -9.49 17.78 -1.15
N ILE A 7 -10.35 17.56 -0.16
CA ILE A 7 -10.01 16.93 1.11
C ILE A 7 -10.23 15.42 0.96
N VAL A 8 -9.16 14.64 1.11
CA VAL A 8 -9.23 13.17 1.16
C VAL A 8 -9.21 12.76 2.63
N MET A 9 -10.29 12.10 3.08
CA MET A 9 -10.40 11.60 4.45
C MET A 9 -9.83 10.17 4.50
N LEU A 10 -8.68 10.00 5.13
CA LEU A 10 -8.09 8.69 5.38
C LEU A 10 -8.75 8.06 6.62
N LYS A 11 -9.56 7.01 6.43
CA LYS A 11 -10.11 6.18 7.51
C LYS A 11 -9.18 4.99 7.77
N ASP A 12 -9.14 4.55 9.02
CA ASP A 12 -8.49 3.31 9.49
C ASP A 12 -6.95 3.28 9.45
N LEU A 13 -6.29 4.44 9.41
CA LEU A 13 -4.86 4.50 9.74
C LEU A 13 -4.68 4.40 11.27
N PRO A 14 -3.78 3.55 11.78
CA PRO A 14 -3.44 3.59 13.20
C PRO A 14 -2.89 4.98 13.52
N SER A 15 -3.54 5.68 14.46
CA SER A 15 -3.26 7.09 14.78
C SER A 15 -1.79 7.34 15.18
N ASN A 16 -1.08 6.28 15.58
CA ASN A 16 0.28 6.30 16.08
C ASN A 16 1.34 6.12 14.98
N LEU A 17 0.95 5.88 13.72
CA LEU A 17 1.86 5.55 12.63
C LEU A 17 2.92 6.64 12.40
N VAL A 18 2.51 7.91 12.45
CA VAL A 18 3.40 9.06 12.23
C VAL A 18 4.38 9.20 13.39
N GLU A 19 3.91 9.02 14.62
CA GLU A 19 4.70 9.21 15.83
C GLU A 19 5.74 8.10 16.01
N GLU A 20 5.37 6.85 15.72
CA GLU A 20 6.29 5.72 15.70
C GLU A 20 7.36 5.86 14.61
N ALA A 21 6.99 6.31 13.40
CA ALA A 21 7.95 6.55 12.33
C ALA A 21 9.00 7.62 12.70
N ILE A 22 8.57 8.70 13.36
CA ILE A 22 9.48 9.75 13.87
C ILE A 22 10.43 9.17 14.92
N VAL A 23 9.93 8.38 15.87
CA VAL A 23 10.75 7.77 16.94
C VAL A 23 11.76 6.78 16.38
N VAL A 24 11.34 5.88 15.49
CA VAL A 24 12.20 4.88 14.84
C VAL A 24 13.30 5.57 14.02
N LEU A 25 12.97 6.63 13.30
CA LEU A 25 13.97 7.40 12.55
C LEU A 25 14.98 8.09 13.49
N LYS A 26 14.50 8.73 14.56
CA LYS A 26 15.35 9.45 15.54
C LYS A 26 16.31 8.51 16.26
N GLN A 27 15.91 7.26 16.51
CA GLN A 27 16.76 6.22 17.07
C GLN A 27 17.81 5.68 16.07
N ASN A 28 17.45 5.58 14.78
CA ASN A 28 18.35 5.13 13.72
C ASN A 28 19.31 6.26 13.23
N GLN A 29 18.97 7.52 13.46
CA GLN A 29 19.88 8.67 13.35
C GLN A 29 20.85 8.73 14.55
N LYS A 30 21.76 7.75 14.64
CA LYS A 30 23.03 7.96 15.36
C LYS A 30 23.92 8.86 14.49
N ILE A 31 23.54 10.13 14.39
CA ILE A 31 24.37 11.16 13.73
C ILE A 31 25.68 11.20 14.53
N LYS A 32 26.81 10.88 13.90
CA LYS A 32 28.12 11.22 14.45
C LYS A 32 28.10 12.71 14.71
N LYS A 33 28.18 13.12 15.98
CA LYS A 33 28.25 14.53 16.38
C LYS A 33 29.28 15.21 15.46
N PRO A 34 28.88 16.19 14.62
CA PRO A 34 29.86 16.92 13.85
C PRO A 34 30.75 17.67 14.84
N GLU A 35 32.02 17.28 14.91
CA GLU A 35 33.03 18.00 15.67
C GLU A 35 33.12 19.41 15.11
N TYR A 36 32.89 20.39 16.00
CA TYR A 36 33.21 21.81 15.90
C TYR A 36 33.18 22.45 14.50
N ILE A 37 32.11 23.21 14.23
CA ILE A 37 32.17 24.35 13.33
C ILE A 37 31.83 25.59 14.16
N GLU A 38 32.85 26.18 14.78
CA GLU A 38 32.81 27.58 15.15
C GLU A 38 32.74 28.40 13.85
N ASN A 39 31.80 29.34 13.80
CA ASN A 39 31.61 30.33 12.72
C ASN A 39 30.87 29.85 11.46
N LYS A 40 29.53 29.83 11.52
CA LYS A 40 28.67 30.32 10.42
C LYS A 40 27.32 30.75 10.97
N GLY A 41 26.80 31.83 10.40
CA GLY A 41 25.70 32.63 10.93
C GLY A 41 24.40 31.83 11.13
N LYS A 42 23.55 32.38 12.01
CA LYS A 42 22.23 31.86 12.41
C LYS A 42 21.28 31.54 11.24
N THR A 43 21.59 31.98 10.03
CA THR A 43 20.80 31.80 8.80
C THR A 43 20.91 30.39 8.19
N ASP A 44 22.02 29.67 8.38
CA ASP A 44 22.20 28.35 7.76
C ASP A 44 21.46 27.22 8.53
N ILE A 45 21.31 27.39 9.85
CA ILE A 45 20.64 26.42 10.75
C ILE A 45 19.14 26.29 10.43
N GLU A 46 18.50 27.39 10.05
CA GLU A 46 17.08 27.43 9.71
C GLU A 46 16.80 26.73 8.37
N SER A 47 17.74 26.86 7.42
CA SER A 47 17.68 26.18 6.12
C SER A 47 17.90 24.66 6.21
N GLU A 48 18.76 24.20 7.13
CA GLU A 48 18.97 22.78 7.39
C GLU A 48 17.81 22.14 8.15
N LYS A 49 17.22 22.84 9.13
CA LYS A 49 15.97 22.40 9.78
C LYS A 49 14.85 22.22 8.77
N HIS A 50 14.68 23.17 7.85
CA HIS A 50 13.62 23.08 6.85
C HIS A 50 13.83 21.93 5.84
N LYS A 51 15.09 21.58 5.54
CA LYS A 51 15.41 20.38 4.74
C LYS A 51 15.16 19.08 5.50
N PHE A 52 15.44 19.06 6.80
CA PHE A 52 15.17 17.92 7.67
C PHE A 52 13.67 17.69 7.83
N ASP A 53 12.89 18.72 8.10
CA ASP A 53 11.43 18.63 8.24
C ASP A 53 10.76 18.18 6.93
N ASN A 54 11.26 18.65 5.79
CA ASN A 54 10.82 18.16 4.47
C ASN A 54 11.18 16.67 4.27
N TYR A 55 12.32 16.21 4.78
CA TYR A 55 12.70 14.80 4.73
C TYR A 55 11.79 13.92 5.60
N ILE A 56 11.47 14.34 6.83
CA ILE A 56 10.53 13.63 7.72
C ILE A 56 9.15 13.51 7.06
N THR A 57 8.67 14.61 6.48
CA THR A 57 7.35 14.66 5.84
C THR A 57 7.31 13.71 4.64
N LYS A 58 8.37 13.68 3.84
CA LYS A 58 8.47 12.82 2.65
C LYS A 58 8.57 11.34 3.00
N GLU A 59 9.29 11.00 4.06
CA GLU A 59 9.36 9.62 4.56
C GLU A 59 7.98 9.16 5.07
N ALA A 60 7.26 10.01 5.81
CA ALA A 60 5.91 9.73 6.27
C ALA A 60 4.94 9.54 5.09
N GLU A 61 5.01 10.41 4.07
CA GLU A 61 4.23 10.27 2.84
C GLU A 61 4.52 8.93 2.13
N MET A 62 5.79 8.54 2.03
CA MET A 62 6.20 7.28 1.40
C MET A 62 5.63 6.06 2.14
N LEU A 63 5.70 6.04 3.47
CA LEU A 63 5.15 4.95 4.29
C LEU A 63 3.63 4.83 4.16
N ILE A 64 2.92 5.97 4.14
CA ILE A 64 1.47 5.99 3.94
C ILE A 64 1.10 5.47 2.54
N ALA A 65 1.82 5.92 1.50
CA ALA A 65 1.61 5.47 0.12
C ALA A 65 1.86 3.96 -0.04
N GLU A 66 2.90 3.43 0.61
CA GLU A 66 3.20 2.00 0.62
C GLU A 66 2.08 1.20 1.30
N TYR A 67 1.60 1.68 2.45
CA TYR A 67 0.52 1.03 3.19
C TYR A 67 -0.77 0.95 2.36
N ILE A 68 -1.20 2.07 1.78
CA ILE A 68 -2.37 2.13 0.88
C ILE A 68 -2.21 1.16 -0.29
N SER A 69 -1.04 1.19 -0.94
CA SER A 69 -0.74 0.30 -2.08
C SER A 69 -0.78 -1.18 -1.70
N ARG A 70 -0.32 -1.53 -0.48
CA ARG A 70 -0.36 -2.92 0.01
C ARG A 70 -1.79 -3.37 0.30
N MET A 71 -2.59 -2.53 0.93
CA MET A 71 -4.01 -2.80 1.20
C MET A 71 -4.80 -3.01 -0.10
N GLU A 72 -4.64 -2.15 -1.11
CA GLU A 72 -5.29 -2.32 -2.41
C GLU A 72 -4.89 -3.63 -3.10
N ARG A 73 -3.60 -3.99 -3.06
CA ARG A 73 -3.11 -5.24 -3.66
C ARG A 73 -3.69 -6.46 -2.96
N ASN A 74 -3.80 -6.45 -1.63
CA ASN A 74 -4.38 -7.55 -0.87
C ASN A 74 -5.87 -7.73 -1.20
N ASN A 75 -6.64 -6.63 -1.22
CA ASN A 75 -8.05 -6.64 -1.62
C ASN A 75 -8.25 -7.16 -3.05
N LYS A 76 -7.37 -6.78 -3.99
CA LYS A 76 -7.40 -7.30 -5.37
C LYS A 76 -7.09 -8.80 -5.42
N LYS A 77 -6.12 -9.29 -4.65
CA LYS A 77 -5.76 -10.71 -4.57
C LYS A 77 -6.91 -11.55 -4.02
N GLU A 78 -7.54 -11.12 -2.92
CA GLU A 78 -8.66 -11.83 -2.32
C GLU A 78 -9.85 -11.95 -3.30
N LYS A 79 -10.19 -10.85 -3.97
CA LYS A 79 -11.22 -10.86 -5.02
C LYS A 79 -10.86 -11.80 -6.18
N LEU A 80 -9.60 -11.80 -6.61
CA LEU A 80 -9.11 -12.68 -7.68
C LEU A 80 -9.23 -14.17 -7.27
N GLU A 81 -8.84 -14.52 -6.05
CA GLU A 81 -8.94 -15.89 -5.54
C GLU A 81 -10.39 -16.36 -5.39
N ALA A 82 -11.28 -15.47 -4.93
CA ALA A 82 -12.71 -15.75 -4.87
C ALA A 82 -13.31 -16.01 -6.27
N ILE A 83 -12.89 -15.27 -7.30
CA ILE A 83 -13.32 -15.50 -8.69
C ILE A 83 -12.71 -16.79 -9.24
N LYS A 84 -11.42 -17.03 -9.00
CA LYS A 84 -10.70 -18.22 -9.48
C LYS A 84 -11.32 -19.50 -8.93
N SER A 85 -11.63 -19.56 -7.64
CA SER A 85 -12.26 -20.74 -7.02
C SER A 85 -13.65 -21.04 -7.59
N LYS A 86 -14.48 -20.00 -7.82
CA LYS A 86 -15.79 -20.15 -8.49
C LYS A 86 -15.64 -20.64 -9.93
N TYR A 87 -14.65 -20.13 -10.67
CA TYR A 87 -14.38 -20.56 -12.04
C TYR A 87 -13.93 -22.03 -12.10
N GLU A 88 -13.06 -22.49 -11.20
CA GLU A 88 -12.62 -23.89 -11.13
C GLU A 88 -13.79 -24.86 -10.87
N LEU A 89 -14.74 -24.49 -10.01
CA LEU A 89 -15.96 -25.28 -9.81
C LEU A 89 -16.82 -25.34 -11.09
N SER A 90 -17.04 -24.19 -11.73
CA SER A 90 -17.81 -24.10 -12.98
C SER A 90 -17.19 -24.94 -14.10
N LYS A 91 -15.85 -24.91 -14.22
CA LYS A 91 -15.10 -25.72 -15.19
C LYS A 91 -15.31 -27.22 -14.97
N LYS A 92 -15.27 -27.70 -13.73
CA LYS A 92 -15.51 -29.12 -13.40
C LYS A 92 -16.94 -29.55 -13.74
N ILE A 93 -17.93 -28.71 -13.42
CA ILE A 93 -19.33 -28.98 -13.76
C ILE A 93 -19.51 -29.06 -15.27
N ASN A 94 -18.91 -28.14 -16.03
CA ASN A 94 -19.03 -28.12 -17.48
C ASN A 94 -18.41 -29.37 -18.14
N ILE A 95 -17.25 -29.82 -17.64
CA ILE A 95 -16.64 -31.08 -18.09
C ILE A 95 -17.57 -32.27 -17.81
N CYS A 96 -18.13 -32.34 -16.60
CA CYS A 96 -19.08 -33.40 -16.23
C CYS A 96 -20.33 -33.39 -17.14
N LEU A 97 -20.93 -32.22 -17.37
CA LEU A 97 -22.06 -32.06 -18.28
C LEU A 97 -21.71 -32.53 -19.70
N SER A 98 -20.53 -32.16 -20.20
CA SER A 98 -20.07 -32.55 -21.53
C SER A 98 -19.98 -34.07 -21.67
N ILE A 99 -19.50 -34.77 -20.64
CA ILE A 99 -19.40 -36.24 -20.64
C ILE A 99 -20.80 -36.87 -20.61
N ILE A 100 -21.70 -36.38 -19.76
CA ILE A 100 -23.08 -36.87 -19.66
C ILE A 100 -23.81 -36.70 -20.98
N LEU A 101 -23.66 -35.55 -21.64
CA LEU A 101 -24.23 -35.29 -22.96
C LEU A 101 -23.67 -36.26 -24.02
N PHE A 102 -22.36 -36.51 -24.01
CA PHE A 102 -21.74 -37.45 -24.94
C PHE A 102 -22.26 -38.88 -24.75
N ILE A 103 -22.39 -39.34 -23.51
CA ILE A 103 -22.98 -40.65 -23.18
C ILE A 103 -24.42 -40.72 -23.66
N SER A 104 -25.21 -39.66 -23.41
CA SER A 104 -26.61 -39.59 -23.82
C SER A 104 -26.78 -39.64 -25.34
N LEU A 105 -25.88 -39.00 -26.10
CA LEU A 105 -25.85 -39.07 -27.56
C LEU A 105 -25.53 -40.49 -28.05
N ILE A 106 -24.54 -41.16 -27.45
CA ILE A 106 -24.19 -42.54 -27.81
C ILE A 106 -25.37 -43.48 -27.53
N LEU A 107 -26.05 -43.33 -26.40
CA LEU A 107 -27.23 -44.13 -26.04
C LEU A 107 -28.43 -43.89 -26.97
N ASN A 108 -28.59 -42.68 -27.51
CA ASN A 108 -29.66 -42.36 -28.46
C ASN A 108 -29.34 -42.87 -29.88
N LEU A 109 -28.05 -42.96 -30.22
CA LEU A 109 -27.59 -43.45 -31.52
C LEU A 109 -27.67 -44.99 -31.65
N ILE A 110 -27.65 -45.71 -30.53
CA ILE A 110 -27.75 -47.18 -30.44
C ILE A 110 -29.20 -47.63 -30.42
#